data_AF-A0A9E5P881-F1
#
_entry.id   AF-A0A9E5P881-F1
#
_cell.length_a   1.000
_cell.length_b   1.000
_cell.length_c   1.000
_cell.angle_alpha   90.00
_cell.angle_beta   90.00
_cell.angle_gamma   90.00
#
_symmetry.space_group_name_H-M   'P 1'
#
loop_
_entity.id
_entity.type
_entity.pdbx_description
1 polymer ?
#
loop_
_entity_poly.entity_id
_entity_poly.type
_entity_poly.pdbx_seq_one_letter_code
_entity_poly.pdbx_strand_id
1 'polypeptide(L)' 'MAAAGDPAALYETHCAQCHRGGVPKAPHEVTFQMLGSDAILATMNSGVMQEQAAVLTAEQRQLLANHLGG' A
#
# COMPACT_ATOMS: atom_id res chain seq x y z
N MET A 1 -0.05 19.67 -10.48
CA MET A 1 -0.25 18.22 -10.30
C MET A 1 0.96 17.68 -9.57
N ALA A 2 0.79 17.16 -8.35
CA ALA A 2 1.88 16.49 -7.65
C ALA A 2 2.21 15.23 -8.46
N ALA A 3 3.45 15.11 -8.95
CA ALA A 3 3.87 13.93 -9.67
C ALA A 3 3.66 12.72 -8.77
N ALA A 4 2.87 11.76 -9.25
CA ALA A 4 2.66 10.51 -8.56
C ALA A 4 4.03 9.80 -8.47
N GLY A 5 4.54 9.69 -7.25
CA GLY A 5 5.90 9.20 -6.98
C GLY A 5 6.09 7.73 -7.35
N ASP A 6 7.34 7.28 -7.32
CA ASP A 6 7.69 5.87 -7.52
C ASP A 6 6.98 4.99 -6.46
N PRO A 7 6.13 4.02 -6.86
CA PRO A 7 5.41 3.17 -5.91
C PRO A 7 6.33 2.33 -5.04
N ALA A 8 7.52 1.95 -5.51
CA ALA A 8 8.49 1.24 -4.68
C ALA A 8 8.98 2.16 -3.53
N ALA A 9 9.32 3.42 -3.85
CA ALA A 9 9.73 4.39 -2.83
C ALA A 9 8.60 4.71 -1.83
N LEU A 10 7.35 4.80 -2.30
CA LEU A 10 6.18 4.97 -1.43
C LEU A 10 6.03 3.79 -0.48
N TYR A 11 6.18 2.56 -0.99
CA TYR A 11 6.13 1.35 -0.19
C TYR A 11 7.21 1.35 0.90
N GLU A 12 8.46 1.65 0.54
CA GLU A 12 9.57 1.70 1.50
C GLU A 12 9.32 2.73 2.61
N THR A 13 8.83 3.90 2.23
CA THR A 13 8.68 5.03 3.14
C THR A 13 7.51 4.84 4.11
N HIS A 14 6.41 4.25 3.65
CA HIS A 14 5.14 4.25 4.40
C HIS A 14 4.67 2.88 4.86
N CYS A 15 5.12 1.79 4.22
CA CYS A 15 4.50 0.47 4.39
C CYS A 15 5.50 -0.60 4.88
N ALA A 16 6.74 -0.55 4.40
CA ALA A 16 7.75 -1.59 4.64
C ALA A 16 8.03 -1.82 6.13
N GLN A 17 7.97 -0.77 6.95
CA GLN A 17 8.19 -0.87 8.40
C GLN A 17 7.28 -1.90 9.09
N CYS A 18 6.08 -2.14 8.54
CA CYS A 18 5.12 -3.10 9.08
C CYS A 18 5.06 -4.36 8.22
N HIS A 19 5.03 -4.21 6.89
CA HIS A 19 4.73 -5.28 5.93
C HIS A 19 5.95 -6.09 5.48
N ARG A 20 7.16 -5.73 5.93
CA ARG A 20 8.38 -6.56 5.83
C ARG A 20 8.77 -7.23 7.14
N GLY A 21 7.76 -7.74 7.85
CA GLY A 21 7.97 -8.50 9.09
C GLY A 21 8.20 -7.64 10.33
N GLY A 22 7.95 -6.33 10.28
CA GLY A 22 8.06 -5.46 11.45
C GLY A 22 6.91 -5.61 12.44
N VAL A 23 5.75 -6.13 12.02
CA VAL A 23 4.64 -6.46 12.94
C VAL A 23 3.98 -7.81 12.59
N PRO A 24 3.74 -8.71 13.57
CA PRO A 24 3.17 -10.04 13.30
C PRO A 24 1.77 -10.04 12.69
N LYS A 25 1.00 -8.97 12.92
CA LYS A 25 -0.39 -8.84 12.45
C LYS A 25 -0.47 -8.35 11.00
N ALA A 26 0.58 -7.73 10.47
CA ALA A 26 0.58 -7.26 9.10
C ALA A 26 0.93 -8.43 8.17
N PRO A 27 0.14 -8.67 7.10
CA PRO A 27 0.52 -9.63 6.09
C PRO A 27 1.82 -9.19 5.40
N HIS A 28 2.65 -10.16 5.02
CA HIS A 28 3.90 -9.89 4.31
C HIS A 28 3.61 -9.43 2.88
N GLU A 29 4.43 -8.53 2.34
CA GLU A 29 4.24 -7.93 1.01
C GLU A 29 4.05 -8.94 -0.14
N VAL A 30 4.72 -10.08 -0.04
CA VAL A 30 4.63 -11.20 -1.00
C VAL A 30 3.22 -11.79 -1.11
N THR A 31 2.36 -11.55 -0.12
CA THR A 31 0.98 -12.03 -0.13
C THR A 31 0.03 -11.10 -0.88
N PHE A 32 0.45 -9.86 -1.15
CA PHE A 32 -0.41 -8.84 -1.75
C PHE A 32 -0.81 -9.14 -3.18
N GLN A 33 0.08 -9.77 -3.96
CA GLN A 33 -0.24 -10.21 -5.33
C GLN A 33 -1.41 -11.20 -5.35
N MET A 34 -1.62 -11.98 -4.28
CA MET A 34 -2.76 -12.89 -4.18
C MET A 34 -4.08 -12.18 -3.86
N LEU A 35 -4.02 -10.97 -3.27
CA LEU A 35 -5.20 -10.16 -2.96
C LEU A 35 -5.69 -9.37 -4.19
N GLY A 36 -4.76 -8.94 -5.04
CA GLY A 36 -5.02 -8.08 -6.18
C GLY A 36 -5.11 -6.59 -5.82
N SER A 37 -4.88 -5.75 -6.82
CA SER A 37 -4.77 -4.29 -6.69
C SER A 37 -6.04 -3.64 -6.16
N ASP A 38 -7.22 -4.05 -6.63
CA ASP A 38 -8.51 -3.50 -6.17
C ASP A 38 -8.74 -3.72 -4.66
N ALA A 39 -8.42 -4.92 -4.17
CA ALA A 39 -8.58 -5.24 -2.75
C ALA A 39 -7.62 -4.41 -1.89
N ILE A 40 -6.37 -4.28 -2.32
CA ILE A 40 -5.36 -3.46 -1.63
C ILE A 40 -5.81 -1.99 -1.60
N LEU A 41 -6.28 -1.47 -2.73
CA LEU A 41 -6.78 -0.10 -2.81
C LEU A 41 -7.98 0.14 -1.88
N ALA A 42 -8.93 -0.79 -1.85
CA ALA A 42 -10.08 -0.71 -0.94
C ALA A 42 -9.63 -0.64 0.52
N THR A 43 -8.62 -1.44 0.92
CA THR A 43 -8.12 -1.41 2.30
C THR A 43 -7.48 -0.08 2.68
N MET A 44 -6.85 0.62 1.73
CA MET A 44 -6.23 1.93 1.94
C MET A 44 -7.24 3.09 1.89
N ASN A 45 -8.38 2.92 1.22
CA ASN A 45 -9.39 3.98 1.10
C ASN A 45 -10.42 3.95 2.22
N SER A 46 -10.86 2.76 2.64
CA SER A 46 -11.97 2.62 3.60
C SER A 46 -11.84 1.41 4.53
N GLY A 47 -10.70 0.70 4.48
CA GLY A 47 -10.46 -0.48 5.29
C GLY A 47 -9.49 -0.26 6.43
N VAL A 48 -8.94 -1.37 6.92
CA VAL A 48 -8.06 -1.39 8.10
C VAL A 48 -6.78 -0.58 7.96
N MET A 49 -6.36 -0.25 6.74
CA MET A 49 -5.15 0.54 6.45
C MET A 49 -5.46 2.00 6.09
N GLN A 50 -6.71 2.46 6.20
CA GLN A 50 -7.11 3.82 5.86
C GLN A 50 -6.26 4.88 6.58
N GLU A 51 -6.11 4.76 7.91
CA GLU A 51 -5.33 5.71 8.72
C GLU A 51 -3.86 5.73 8.31
N GLN A 52 -3.28 4.57 8.01
CA GLN A 52 -1.87 4.47 7.61
C GLN A 52 -1.64 5.06 6.21
N ALA A 53 -2.63 4.94 5.33
CA ALA A 53 -2.60 5.48 3.98
C ALA A 53 -3.13 6.92 3.87
N ALA A 54 -3.50 7.57 4.98
CA ALA A 54 -4.07 8.91 4.99
C ALA A 54 -3.09 10.00 4.53
N VAL A 55 -1.78 9.75 4.68
CA VAL A 55 -0.71 10.64 4.19
C VAL A 55 -0.57 10.61 2.67
N LEU A 56 -1.06 9.54 2.02
CA LEU A 56 -0.97 9.36 0.58
C LEU A 56 -2.11 10.11 -0.13
N THR A 57 -1.83 10.59 -1.34
CA THR A 57 -2.89 11.04 -2.26
C THR A 57 -3.66 9.84 -2.82
N ALA A 58 -4.84 10.09 -3.39
CA ALA A 58 -5.62 9.04 -4.05
C ALA A 58 -4.83 8.38 -5.20
N GLU A 59 -4.06 9.16 -5.96
CA GLU A 59 -3.23 8.67 -7.05
C GLU A 59 -2.05 7.83 -6.55
N GLN A 60 -1.40 8.23 -5.45
CA GLN A 60 -0.35 7.44 -4.80
C GLN A 60 -0.88 6.10 -4.28
N ARG A 61 -2.08 6.09 -3.68
CA ARG A 61 -2.74 4.84 -3.26
C ARG A 61 -3.01 3.93 -4.46
N GLN A 62 -3.49 4.47 -5.58
CA GLN A 62 -3.72 3.68 -6.79
C GLN A 62 -2.42 3.06 -7.33
N LEU A 63 -1.35 3.86 -7.46
CA LEU A 63 -0.05 3.35 -7.93
C LEU A 63 0.51 2.26 -7.02
N LEU A 64 0.45 2.49 -5.72
CA LEU A 64 0.93 1.53 -4.73
C LEU A 64 0.11 0.23 -4.77
N ALA A 65 -1.22 0.33 -4.87
CA ALA A 65 -2.10 -0.82 -4.98
C ALA A 65 -1.79 -1.65 -6.24
N ASN A 66 -1.60 -1.00 -7.39
CA ASN A 66 -1.24 -1.67 -8.64
C ASN A 66 0.13 -2.34 -8.52
N HIS A 67 1.12 -1.66 -7.93
CA HIS A 67 2.46 -2.20 -7.75
C HIS A 67 2.48 -3.45 -6.87
N LEU A 68 1.71 -3.47 -5.78
CA LEU A 68 1.67 -4.58 -4.83
C LEU A 68 0.74 -5.71 -5.27
N GLY A 69 -0.32 -5.37 -5.99
CA GLY A 69 -1.38 -6.29 -6.41
C GLY A 69 -1.17 -6.95 -7.77
N GLY A 70 -0.24 -6.46 -8.58
CA GLY A 70 -0.03 -6.90 -9.96
C GLY A 70 -0.86 -6.11 -10.98
#